data_AF-X7Z4M7-F1
#
_entry.id   AF-X7Z4M7-F1
#
_cell.length_a   1.000
_cell.length_b   1.000
_cell.length_c   1.000
_cell.angle_alpha   90.00
_cell.angle_beta   90.00
_cell.angle_gamma   90.00
#
_symmetry.space_group_name_H-M   'P 1'
#
loop_
_entity.id
_entity.type
_entity.pdbx_description
1 polymer ?
#
loop_
_entity_poly.entity_id
_entity_poly.type
_entity_poly.pdbx_seq_one_letter_code
_entity_poly.pdbx_strand_id
1 'polypeptide(L)' 'MSVPSGLSPDDQLPVGLQIMAPALADDRLYRVGAAYEAARGPLPSPI' A
#
# COMPACT_ATOMS: atom_id res chain seq x y z
N MET A 1 -7.69 -4.57 -1.64
CA MET A 1 -6.50 -4.80 -0.78
C MET A 1 -5.90 -3.44 -0.43
N SER A 2 -5.48 -3.22 0.81
CA SER A 2 -4.86 -1.96 1.25
C SER A 2 -3.39 -2.18 1.59
N VAL A 3 -2.52 -1.25 1.18
CA VAL A 3 -1.09 -1.25 1.51
C VAL A 3 -0.66 0.15 2.01
N PRO A 4 0.32 0.27 2.91
CA PRO A 4 0.73 1.58 3.43
C PRO A 4 1.38 2.46 2.37
N SER A 5 0.98 3.73 2.29
CA SER A 5 1.44 4.69 1.28
C SER A 5 2.24 5.89 1.81
N GLY A 6 2.48 5.93 3.12
CA GLY A 6 3.28 6.96 3.77
C GLY A 6 2.57 7.59 4.95
N LEU A 7 2.99 8.80 5.32
CA LEU A 7 2.35 9.63 6.32
C LEU A 7 1.68 10.82 5.64
N SER A 8 0.53 11.24 6.15
CA SER A 8 -0.12 12.48 5.75
C SER A 8 0.76 13.69 6.13
N PRO A 9 0.89 14.70 5.25
CA PRO A 9 1.74 15.86 5.52
C PRO A 9 1.20 16.74 6.66
N ASP A 10 -0.11 16.71 6.90
CA ASP A 10 -0.77 17.64 7.83
C ASP A 10 -0.72 17.15 9.28
N ASP A 11 -0.86 15.85 9.50
CA ASP A 11 -1.04 15.25 10.82
C ASP A 11 -0.08 14.08 11.11
N GLN A 12 0.78 13.72 10.16
CA GLN A 12 1.73 12.61 10.26
C GLN A 12 1.06 11.24 10.53
N LEU A 13 -0.23 11.09 10.23
CA LEU A 13 -0.92 9.82 10.40
C LEU A 13 -0.69 8.88 9.20
N PRO A 14 -0.66 7.54 9.42
CA PRO A 14 -0.51 6.58 8.33
C PRO A 14 -1.63 6.69 7.29
N VAL A 15 -1.23 6.78 6.02
CA VAL A 15 -2.14 6.73 4.87
C VAL A 15 -2.00 5.40 4.13
N GLY A 16 -3.08 4.97 3.49
CA GLY A 16 -3.14 3.72 2.72
C GLY A 16 -3.44 3.95 1.24
N LEU A 17 -2.89 3.08 0.38
CA LEU A 17 -3.27 2.93 -1.02
C LEU A 17 -4.23 1.74 -1.14
N GLN A 18 -5.47 2.01 -1.55
CA GLN A 18 -6.44 0.96 -1.84
C GLN A 18 -6.32 0.48 -3.28
N ILE A 19 -6.05 -0.81 -3.45
CA ILE A 19 -5.97 -1.50 -4.75
C ILE A 19 -7.23 -2.34 -4.92
N MET A 20 -7.90 -2.14 -6.06
CA MET A 20 -9.09 -2.89 -6.47
C MET A 20 -8.79 -3.69 -7.73
N ALA A 21 -9.41 -4.87 -7.85
CA ALA A 21 -9.35 -5.71 -9.03
C ALA A 21 -10.77 -6.17 -9.40
N PRO A 22 -10.97 -6.65 -10.64
CA PRO A 22 -12.21 -7.32 -11.03
C PRO A 22 -12.54 -8.50 -10.09
N ALA A 23 -13.80 -8.94 -10.12
CA ALA A 23 -14.23 -10.08 -9.33
C ALA A 23 -13.34 -11.32 -9.57
N LEU A 24 -12.93 -11.98 -8.48
CA LEU A 24 -12.08 -13.18 -8.48
C LEU A 24 -10.68 -13.00 -9.10
N ALA A 25 -10.17 -11.76 -9.18
CA ALA A 25 -8.85 -11.44 -9.75
C ALA A 25 -7.82 -11.01 -8.67
N ASP A 26 -7.81 -11.69 -7.52
CA ASP A 26 -6.92 -11.42 -6.39
C ASP A 26 -5.43 -11.56 -6.75
N ASP A 27 -5.09 -12.40 -7.74
CA ASP A 27 -3.72 -12.53 -8.24
C ASP A 27 -3.14 -11.19 -8.74
N ARG A 28 -3.99 -10.36 -9.35
CA ARG A 28 -3.62 -9.02 -9.82
C ARG A 28 -3.41 -8.08 -8.65
N LEU A 29 -4.25 -8.18 -7.61
CA LEU A 29 -4.07 -7.41 -6.38
C LEU A 29 -2.69 -7.69 -5.79
N TYR A 30 -2.35 -8.95 -5.56
CA TYR A 30 -1.07 -9.33 -4.97
C TYR A 30 0.11 -8.92 -5.83
N ARG A 31 0.03 -9.10 -7.16
CA ARG A 31 1.10 -8.69 -8.08
C ARG A 31 1.34 -7.17 -8.03
N VAL A 32 0.28 -6.38 -8.05
CA VAL A 32 0.40 -4.90 -7.99
C VAL A 32 0.86 -4.44 -6.61
N GLY A 33 0.32 -5.02 -5.53
CA GLY A 33 0.75 -4.70 -4.16
C GLY A 33 2.22 -4.99 -3.93
N ALA A 34 2.69 -6.18 -4.34
CA ALA A 34 4.09 -6.56 -4.22
C ALA A 34 5.02 -5.63 -5.02
N ALA A 35 4.63 -5.28 -6.25
CA ALA A 35 5.39 -4.33 -7.06
C ALA A 35 5.45 -2.94 -6.41
N TYR A 36 4.33 -2.48 -5.85
CA TYR A 36 4.26 -1.20 -5.16
C TYR A 36 5.15 -1.17 -3.91
N GLU A 37 5.08 -2.20 -3.06
CA GLU A 37 5.90 -2.27 -1.85
C GLU A 37 7.40 -2.36 -2.17
N ALA A 38 7.77 -3.13 -3.20
CA ALA A 38 9.15 -3.22 -3.66
C ALA A 38 9.68 -1.86 -4.16
N ALA A 39 8.85 -1.09 -4.87
CA ALA A 39 9.22 0.24 -5.37
C ALA A 39 9.22 1.31 -4.26
N ARG A 40 8.28 1.23 -3.30
CA ARG A 40 8.16 2.17 -2.17
C ARG A 40 9.28 1.99 -1.14
N GLY A 41 9.74 0.74 -0.94
CA GLY A 41 10.75 0.39 0.06
C GLY A 41 10.18 0.14 1.47
N PRO A 42 11.03 0.03 2.50
CA PRO A 42 10.59 -0.28 3.87
C PRO A 42 9.64 0.77 4.46
N LEU A 43 8.85 0.39 5.47
CA LEU A 43 8.08 1.36 6.26
C LEU A 43 8.91 1.90 7.41
N PRO A 44 8.74 3.19 7.77
CA PRO A 44 9.26 3.69 9.03
C PRO A 44 8.60 2.92 10.19
N SER A 45 9.41 2.51 11.16
CA SER A 45 8.89 1.87 12.36
C SER A 45 8.17 2.92 13.21
N PRO A 46 6.99 2.63 13.79
CA PRO A 46 6.39 3.51 14.78
C PRO A 46 7.36 3.68 15.96
N ILE A 47 7.54 4.95 16.39
CA ILE A 47 8.33 5.34 17.55
C ILE A 47 7.52 5.21 18.85
#